data_AF-A0A7C6PYB2-F1
#
_entry.id   AF-A0A7C6PYB2-F1
#
_cell.length_a   1.000
_cell.length_b   1.000
_cell.length_c   1.000
_cell.angle_alpha   90.00
_cell.angle_beta   90.00
_cell.angle_gamma   90.00
#
_symmetry.space_group_name_H-M   'P 1'
#
loop_
_entity.id
_entity.type
_entity.pdbx_description
1 polymer ?
#
loop_
_entity_poly.entity_id
_entity_poly.type
_entity_poly.pdbx_seq_one_letter_code
_entity_poly.pdbx_strand_id
1 'polypeptide(L)'
;MNKIFRVGIKYCGGCNPYIERKKLVQAVQEKLKPDSVQFVGYGEKNLDLLFNVSGCRIDCVGQFEVEEKVPKITVAGKIFNYRQWEWEDLVERITEEIRTQLAALGEDKGEGVQDDSRQI
;
A
#
# COMPACT_ATOMS: atom_id res chain seq x y z
N MET A 1 6.22 11.86 18.70
CA MET A 1 6.82 11.37 17.45
C MET A 1 5.68 10.99 16.53
N ASN A 2 5.65 11.48 15.28
CA ASN A 2 4.64 11.05 14.31
C ASN A 2 4.84 9.56 13.99
N LYS A 3 3.76 8.81 13.86
CA LYS A 3 3.80 7.41 13.45
C LYS A 3 4.37 7.31 12.03
N ILE A 4 5.33 6.43 11.81
CA ILE A 4 5.80 6.04 10.47
C ILE A 4 4.99 4.82 10.04
N PHE A 5 4.24 4.94 8.95
CA PHE A 5 3.44 3.84 8.42
C PHE A 5 4.30 2.85 7.65
N ARG A 6 4.07 1.54 7.86
CA ARG A 6 4.82 0.48 7.19
C ARG A 6 4.02 -0.10 6.02
N VAL A 7 4.49 0.18 4.80
CA VAL A 7 3.87 -0.30 3.56
C VAL A 7 4.67 -1.49 3.04
N GLY A 8 4.10 -2.69 3.12
CA GLY A 8 4.72 -3.89 2.57
C GLY A 8 4.58 -3.90 1.05
N ILE A 9 5.63 -4.31 0.33
CA ILE A 9 5.60 -4.44 -1.13
C ILE A 9 5.67 -5.90 -1.51
N LYS A 10 4.68 -6.35 -2.27
CA LYS A 10 4.64 -7.69 -2.85
C LYS A 10 4.66 -7.62 -4.36
N TYR A 11 5.65 -8.26 -4.98
CA TYR A 11 5.79 -8.31 -6.43
C TYR A 11 5.35 -9.67 -6.99
N CYS A 12 4.86 -9.68 -8.23
CA CYS A 12 4.63 -10.95 -8.95
C CYS A 12 5.96 -11.59 -9.42
N GLY A 13 5.89 -12.72 -10.13
CA GLY A 13 7.06 -13.31 -10.79
C GLY A 13 7.57 -12.48 -11.99
N GLY A 14 6.71 -11.69 -12.63
CA GLY A 14 7.07 -10.81 -13.74
C GLY A 14 7.20 -11.50 -15.08
N CYS A 15 6.41 -12.54 -15.34
CA CYS A 15 6.49 -13.35 -16.56
C CYS A 15 6.12 -12.60 -17.85
N ASN A 16 5.23 -11.59 -17.79
CA ASN A 16 4.79 -10.82 -18.97
C ASN A 16 4.43 -9.36 -18.61
N PRO A 17 5.39 -8.52 -18.17
CA PRO A 17 5.09 -7.23 -17.58
C PRO A 17 4.71 -6.16 -18.63
N TYR A 18 3.57 -5.52 -18.40
CA TYR A 18 3.12 -4.29 -19.08
C TYR A 18 3.68 -3.03 -18.40
N ILE A 19 4.13 -3.15 -17.15
CA ILE A 19 4.81 -2.10 -16.38
C ILE A 19 6.11 -2.63 -15.79
N GLU A 20 7.11 -1.75 -15.67
CA GLU A 20 8.29 -2.04 -14.85
C GLU A 20 7.93 -1.78 -13.38
N ARG A 21 7.86 -2.87 -12.61
CA ARG A 21 7.27 -2.87 -11.26
C ARG A 21 8.11 -2.11 -10.24
N LYS A 22 9.44 -2.20 -10.34
CA LYS A 22 10.35 -1.50 -9.43
C LYS A 22 10.35 0.00 -9.71
N LYS A 23 10.31 0.40 -10.98
CA LYS A 23 10.14 1.81 -11.38
C LYS A 23 8.82 2.38 -10.86
N LEU A 24 7.74 1.61 -10.89
CA LEU A 24 6.45 2.07 -10.38
C LEU A 24 6.54 2.33 -8.87
N VAL A 25 7.09 1.37 -8.13
CA VAL A 25 7.28 1.51 -6.68
C VAL A 25 8.20 2.68 -6.34
N GLN A 26 9.30 2.84 -7.08
CA GLN A 26 10.22 3.95 -6.89
C GLN A 26 9.52 5.31 -7.12
N ALA A 27 8.77 5.46 -8.21
CA ALA A 27 8.05 6.69 -8.51
C ALA A 27 7.00 7.04 -7.45
N VAL A 28 6.33 6.03 -6.89
CA VAL A 28 5.39 6.20 -5.77
C VAL A 28 6.13 6.59 -4.49
N GLN A 29 7.27 5.95 -4.20
CA GLN A 29 8.12 6.27 -3.05
C GLN A 29 8.61 7.72 -3.08
N GLU A 30 9.07 8.19 -4.25
CA GLU A 30 9.56 9.57 -4.44
C GLU A 30 8.49 10.64 -4.19
N LYS A 31 7.20 10.30 -4.36
CA LYS A 31 6.07 11.20 -4.09
C LYS A 31 5.56 11.14 -2.64
N LEU A 32 6.03 10.17 -1.85
CA LEU A 32 5.66 10.02 -0.44
C LEU A 32 6.81 10.50 0.45
N LYS A 33 6.46 11.07 1.61
CA LYS A 33 7.48 11.60 2.49
C LYS A 33 8.14 10.46 3.29
N PRO A 34 9.48 10.34 3.29
CA PRO A 34 10.18 9.24 3.96
C PRO A 34 10.08 9.30 5.49
N ASP A 35 9.71 10.46 6.05
CA ASP A 35 9.48 10.67 7.48
C ASP A 35 8.06 10.23 7.93
N SER A 36 7.16 9.88 6.99
CA SER A 36 5.81 9.39 7.30
C SER A 36 5.53 7.98 6.78
N VAL A 37 6.25 7.51 5.76
CA VAL A 37 6.04 6.20 5.15
C VAL A 37 7.35 5.45 4.99
N GLN A 38 7.39 4.23 5.52
CA GLN A 38 8.48 3.27 5.31
C GLN A 38 7.98 2.13 4.44
N PHE A 39 8.58 1.97 3.26
CA PHE A 39 8.34 0.82 2.41
C PHE A 39 9.24 -0.34 2.82
N VAL A 40 8.66 -1.53 2.96
CA VAL A 40 9.35 -2.75 3.40
C VAL A 40 8.99 -3.92 2.51
N GLY A 41 9.75 -5.01 2.59
CA GLY A 41 9.43 -6.24 1.85
C GLY A 41 8.17 -6.92 2.39
N TYR A 42 7.46 -7.63 1.52
CA TYR A 42 6.42 -8.56 1.94
C TYR A 42 6.99 -9.66 2.86
N GLY A 43 6.27 -9.99 3.94
CA GLY A 43 6.71 -10.92 4.98
C GLY A 43 7.30 -10.24 6.22
N GLU A 44 7.56 -8.93 6.15
CA GLU A 44 7.89 -8.12 7.31
C GLU A 44 6.68 -7.98 8.25
N LYS A 45 6.94 -7.92 9.57
CA LYS A 45 5.88 -7.81 10.57
C LYS A 45 5.34 -6.38 10.68
N ASN A 46 4.13 -6.28 11.23
CA ASN A 46 3.45 -5.04 11.59
C ASN A 46 3.29 -4.10 10.39
N LEU A 47 2.80 -4.64 9.27
CA LEU A 47 2.41 -3.82 8.13
C LEU A 47 1.16 -3.02 8.51
N ASP A 48 1.08 -1.78 8.03
CA ASP A 48 -0.14 -0.98 8.08
C ASP A 48 -0.92 -1.09 6.76
N LEU A 49 -0.23 -1.31 5.64
CA LEU A 49 -0.79 -1.40 4.30
C LEU A 49 0.03 -2.39 3.45
N LEU A 50 -0.63 -3.13 2.57
CA LEU A 50 0.03 -3.98 1.58
C LEU A 50 -0.14 -3.41 0.17
N PHE A 51 0.98 -3.24 -0.53
CA PHE A 51 1.02 -2.81 -1.92
C PHE A 51 1.42 -3.96 -2.84
N ASN A 52 0.40 -4.49 -3.54
CA ASN A 52 0.54 -5.56 -4.50
C ASN A 52 0.84 -5.03 -5.89
N VAL A 53 1.97 -5.44 -6.44
CA VAL A 53 2.50 -4.94 -7.70
C VAL A 53 2.61 -6.08 -8.71
N SER A 54 1.51 -6.30 -9.42
CA SER A 54 1.45 -7.22 -10.54
C SER A 54 1.83 -6.49 -11.82
N GLY A 55 2.87 -6.97 -12.50
CA GLY A 55 3.35 -6.36 -13.74
C GLY A 55 2.38 -6.48 -14.91
N CYS A 56 1.38 -7.35 -14.84
CA CYS A 56 0.42 -7.61 -15.92
C CYS A 56 -1.00 -7.71 -15.39
N ARG A 57 -1.98 -7.69 -16.30
CA ARG A 57 -3.42 -7.72 -15.99
C ARG A 57 -3.92 -9.02 -15.35
N ILE A 58 -3.13 -10.10 -15.35
CA ILE A 58 -3.52 -11.37 -14.73
C ILE A 58 -3.56 -11.26 -13.22
N ASP A 59 -2.76 -10.35 -12.64
CA ASP A 59 -2.73 -10.11 -11.21
C ASP A 59 -2.47 -11.34 -10.33
N CYS A 60 -1.43 -12.11 -10.66
CA CYS A 60 -1.06 -13.29 -9.86
C CYS A 60 -0.85 -12.96 -8.37
N VAL A 61 -0.41 -11.74 -8.04
CA VAL A 61 -0.19 -11.36 -6.63
C VAL A 61 -1.50 -11.25 -5.88
N GLY A 62 -2.49 -10.55 -6.45
CA GLY A 62 -3.81 -10.42 -5.84
C GLY A 62 -4.59 -11.74 -5.79
N GLN A 63 -4.41 -12.62 -6.79
CA GLN A 63 -5.13 -13.90 -6.87
C GLN A 63 -4.67 -14.95 -5.86
N PHE A 64 -3.37 -15.00 -5.54
CA PHE A 64 -2.79 -16.00 -4.64
C PHE A 64 -2.42 -15.41 -3.29
N GLU A 65 -3.09 -14.34 -2.89
CA GLU A 65 -2.79 -13.68 -1.64
C GLU A 65 -3.42 -14.38 -0.45
N VAL A 66 -2.59 -14.64 0.56
CA VAL A 66 -3.04 -15.08 1.88
C VAL A 66 -3.80 -13.95 2.58
N GLU A 67 -4.72 -14.31 3.47
CA GLU A 67 -5.55 -13.39 4.25
C GLU A 67 -4.71 -12.54 5.24
N GLU A 68 -3.97 -11.58 4.71
CA GLU A 68 -3.38 -10.47 5.46
C GLU A 68 -4.51 -9.55 5.96
N LYS A 69 -4.55 -9.28 7.26
CA LYS A 69 -5.58 -8.45 7.93
C LYS A 69 -5.35 -6.95 7.80
N VAL A 70 -4.49 -6.54 6.86
CA VAL A 70 -4.18 -5.13 6.59
C VAL A 70 -4.91 -4.69 5.32
N PRO A 71 -5.28 -3.40 5.19
CA PRO A 71 -5.74 -2.85 3.93
C PRO A 71 -4.75 -3.12 2.80
N LYS A 72 -5.27 -3.18 1.58
CA LYS A 72 -4.50 -3.60 0.41
C LYS A 72 -4.82 -2.71 -0.76
N ILE A 73 -3.77 -2.37 -1.50
CA ILE A 73 -3.88 -1.73 -2.81
C ILE A 73 -3.19 -2.62 -3.84
N THR A 74 -3.83 -2.80 -4.99
CA THR A 74 -3.34 -3.72 -6.02
C THR A 74 -3.33 -3.05 -7.37
N VAL A 75 -2.17 -3.10 -8.04
CA VAL A 75 -2.00 -2.69 -9.43
C VAL A 75 -1.72 -3.92 -10.29
N ALA A 76 -2.39 -4.01 -11.45
CA ALA A 76 -2.29 -5.12 -12.38
C ALA A 76 -1.96 -4.61 -13.79
N GLY A 77 -0.67 -4.54 -14.13
CA GLY A 77 -0.23 -3.85 -15.35
C GLY A 77 -0.50 -2.36 -15.24
N LYS A 78 -1.22 -1.79 -16.22
CA LYS A 78 -1.69 -0.40 -16.20
C LYS A 78 -3.05 -0.23 -15.52
N ILE A 79 -3.60 -1.29 -14.92
CA ILE A 79 -4.95 -1.28 -14.33
C ILE A 79 -4.86 -1.03 -12.83
N PHE A 80 -5.61 -0.05 -12.36
CA PHE A 80 -5.76 0.31 -10.96
C PHE A 80 -7.18 0.83 -10.70
N ASN A 81 -7.82 0.38 -9.61
CA ASN A 81 -9.21 0.70 -9.27
C ASN A 81 -10.18 0.50 -10.46
N TYR A 82 -10.08 -0.68 -11.09
CA TYR A 82 -10.92 -1.10 -12.24
C TYR A 82 -10.81 -0.23 -13.50
N ARG A 83 -9.79 0.64 -13.60
CA ARG A 83 -9.53 1.49 -14.77
C ARG A 83 -8.10 1.33 -15.26
N GLN A 84 -7.91 1.49 -16.56
CA GLN A 84 -6.58 1.58 -17.16
C GLN A 84 -6.10 3.04 -17.13
N TRP A 85 -4.83 3.24 -16.78
CA TRP A 85 -4.19 4.54 -16.67
C TRP A 85 -2.92 4.59 -17.51
N GLU A 86 -2.54 5.78 -17.95
CA GLU A 86 -1.19 6.03 -18.44
C GLU A 86 -0.21 6.22 -17.27
N TRP A 87 1.09 6.19 -17.56
CA TRP A 87 2.13 6.06 -16.54
C TRP A 87 2.04 7.14 -15.44
N GLU A 88 2.00 8.41 -15.83
CA GLU A 88 1.99 9.53 -14.90
C GLU A 88 0.74 9.52 -14.02
N ASP A 89 -0.42 9.27 -14.62
CA ASP A 89 -1.69 9.16 -13.90
C ASP A 89 -1.74 7.92 -13.00
N LEU A 90 -1.19 6.80 -13.45
CA LEU A 90 -1.13 5.57 -12.66
C LEU A 90 -0.35 5.79 -11.37
N VAL A 91 0.83 6.43 -11.48
CA VAL A 91 1.67 6.77 -10.32
C VAL A 91 0.92 7.71 -9.38
N GLU A 92 0.28 8.76 -9.90
CA GLU A 92 -0.46 9.72 -9.05
C GLU A 92 -1.63 9.03 -8.33
N ARG A 93 -2.46 8.27 -9.05
CA ARG A 93 -3.62 7.58 -8.46
C ARG A 93 -3.25 6.59 -7.38
N ILE A 94 -2.17 5.83 -7.58
CA ILE A 94 -1.66 4.91 -6.54
C ILE A 94 -1.17 5.71 -5.34
N THR A 95 -0.46 6.80 -5.56
CA THR A 95 0.06 7.66 -4.48
C THR A 95 -1.08 8.27 -3.66
N GLU A 96 -2.11 8.78 -4.33
CA GLU A 96 -3.34 9.31 -3.69
C GLU A 96 -4.04 8.23 -2.86
N GLU A 97 -4.21 7.03 -3.41
CA GLU A 97 -4.84 5.92 -2.68
C GLU A 97 -4.04 5.54 -1.43
N ILE A 98 -2.71 5.43 -1.52
CA ILE A 98 -1.86 5.17 -0.34
C ILE A 98 -2.10 6.24 0.72
N ARG A 99 -2.09 7.53 0.35
CA ARG A 99 -2.33 8.62 1.30
C ARG A 99 -3.69 8.49 1.98
N THR A 100 -4.74 8.19 1.22
CA THR A 100 -6.10 8.00 1.75
C THR A 100 -6.16 6.83 2.74
N GLN A 101 -5.61 5.67 2.38
CA GLN A 101 -5.58 4.50 3.26
C GLN A 101 -4.79 4.76 4.54
N LEU A 102 -3.64 5.43 4.44
CA LEU A 102 -2.84 5.77 5.62
C LEU A 102 -3.52 6.82 6.52
N ALA A 103 -4.25 7.78 5.95
CA ALA A 103 -5.01 8.76 6.71
C ALA A 103 -6.12 8.09 7.53
N ALA A 104 -6.92 7.20 6.90
CA ALA A 104 -7.97 6.44 7.58
C ALA A 104 -7.41 5.61 8.76
N LEU A 105 -6.25 4.96 8.58
CA LEU A 105 -5.57 4.20 9.64
C LEU A 105 -5.00 5.08 10.76
N GLY A 106 -4.81 6.38 10.52
CA GLY A 106 -4.39 7.36 11.51
C GLY A 106 -5.56 7.82 12.39
N GLU A 107 -6.75 7.94 11.80
CA GLU A 107 -7.98 8.35 12.48
C GLU A 107 -8.52 7.21 13.39
N ASP A 108 -8.48 5.96 12.93
CA ASP A 108 -8.98 4.78 13.67
C ASP A 108 -8.22 4.48 14.98
N LYS A 109 -6.99 5.00 15.16
CA LYS A 109 -6.20 4.79 16.39
C LYS A 109 -6.39 5.89 17.44
N GLY A 110 -7.29 6.85 17.19
CA GLY A 110 -7.60 7.99 18.07
C GLY A 110 -8.62 7.70 19.17
N GLU A 111 -9.37 6.59 19.12
CA GLU A 111 -10.33 6.21 20.17
C GLU A 111 -9.77 5.10 21.06
N GLY A 112 -8.93 5.54 22.01
CA GLY A 112 -8.41 4.72 23.11
C GLY A 112 -8.36 5.52 24.40
N VAL A 113 -9.44 6.23 24.73
CA VAL A 113 -9.62 6.77 26.09
C VAL A 113 -10.01 5.61 27.00
N GLN A 114 -9.02 5.02 27.67
CA GLN A 114 -9.30 4.31 28.92
C GLN A 114 -9.35 5.38 30.03
N ASP A 115 -10.57 5.80 30.33
CA ASP A 115 -10.92 6.41 31.61
C ASP A 115 -10.71 5.34 32.70
N ASP A 116 -9.60 5.45 33.42
CA ASP A 116 -9.35 4.65 34.62
C ASP A 116 -9.31 5.54 35.86
N SER A 117 -10.33 6.39 35.99
CA SER A 117 -10.51 7.22 37.18
C SER A 117 -11.97 7.25 37.62
N ARG A 118 -12.48 6.06 37.97
CA ARG A 118 -13.55 5.84 38.95
C ARG A 118 -13.67 4.35 39.27
N GLN A 119 -13.08 3.93 40.39
CA GLN A 119 -13.80 3.16 41.42
C GLN A 119 -12.95 2.92 42.68
N ILE A 120 -13.43 3.55 43.76
CA ILE A 120 -13.31 3.24 45.20
C ILE A 120 -11.98 3.59 45.89
#